data_AF-A0A1J5FX41-F1
#
_entry.id   AF-A0A1J5FX41-F1
#
_cell.length_a   1.000
_cell.length_b   1.000
_cell.length_c   1.000
_cell.angle_alpha   90.00
_cell.angle_beta   90.00
_cell.angle_gamma   90.00
#
_symmetry.space_group_name_H-M   'P 1'
#
loop_
_entity.id
_entity.type
_entity.pdbx_description
1 polymer ?
#
loop_
_entity_poly.entity_id
_entity_poly.type
_entity_poly.pdbx_seq_one_letter_code
_entity_poly.pdbx_strand_id
1 'polypeptide(L)'
;MTFSENIFGTANKRAESSQITPHKLSDQNLADRSKQEQAEEQLCVGFDTVLEKLKQNPETLRNQIEKLKNLPDCNGILGKLTPYFTEEHWEIAATLEAYDKRTFDHSLRVATFVYDMTNNGGETEIYLRQCIHMEESSLGELFTAALFHDIGKTTIPCDILHDFHSRREWAKRANMWAEKNNHTPYFDSEKLEEFSEVELDHYFMRMYKDIGSDPLDIVPIEGIFDPESIGKLKHCGITPQSTFRKVLEYHERATKAILRRKKMYIASDIASRHHNYDGKPIRSERYPTEISSLRLGFELSLLRSMDIYDALTSIDRSYKKSYHPLLALEILIKETETEFIEPQLTKYVIRDLYKKIEASHHAIPNNDAESQAQKKILAFIT
;
A
#
# COMPACT_ATOMS: atom_id res chain seq x y z
N MET A 1 18.70 10.06 -10.92
CA MET A 1 17.78 10.49 -12.00
C MET A 1 16.40 10.63 -11.39
N THR A 2 15.72 11.73 -11.61
CA THR A 2 14.39 12.00 -11.04
C THR A 2 13.30 11.23 -11.78
N PHE A 3 12.13 11.01 -11.15
CA PHE A 3 10.95 10.40 -11.80
C PHE A 3 10.58 11.10 -13.13
N SER A 4 10.80 12.41 -13.22
CA SER A 4 10.65 13.17 -14.46
C SER A 4 11.59 12.71 -15.58
N GLU A 5 12.86 12.39 -15.29
CA GLU A 5 13.84 11.99 -16.31
C GLU A 5 13.54 10.60 -16.90
N ASN A 6 12.99 9.68 -16.10
CA ASN A 6 12.59 8.35 -16.57
C ASN A 6 11.33 8.36 -17.47
N ILE A 7 10.47 9.37 -17.35
CA ILE A 7 9.28 9.52 -18.22
C ILE A 7 9.65 10.13 -19.59
N PHE A 8 10.64 11.03 -19.63
CA PHE A 8 10.97 11.82 -20.84
C PHE A 8 12.17 11.29 -21.63
N GLY A 9 12.76 10.16 -21.22
CA GLY A 9 13.88 9.51 -21.90
C GLY A 9 13.50 8.82 -23.22
N THR A 10 12.91 9.54 -24.18
CA THR A 10 13.09 9.32 -25.64
C THR A 10 12.40 10.46 -26.40
N ALA A 11 13.20 11.23 -27.13
CA ALA A 11 12.75 12.36 -27.92
C ALA A 11 11.79 11.94 -29.06
N ASN A 12 10.57 12.47 -28.94
CA ASN A 12 9.60 12.87 -29.95
C ASN A 12 10.06 12.77 -31.44
N LYS A 13 9.57 11.77 -32.18
CA LYS A 13 9.37 11.88 -33.63
C LYS A 13 7.87 12.07 -33.88
N ARG A 14 7.50 13.28 -34.30
CA ARG A 14 6.16 13.64 -34.80
C ARG A 14 5.69 12.59 -35.81
N ALA A 15 4.53 11.98 -35.56
CA ALA A 15 3.74 11.30 -36.57
C ALA A 15 2.43 12.06 -36.75
N GLU A 16 2.12 12.33 -38.00
CA GLU A 16 1.01 13.17 -38.49
C GLU A 16 -0.36 12.58 -38.18
N SER A 17 -1.36 13.47 -38.14
CA SER A 17 -2.77 13.17 -37.94
C SER A 17 -3.29 12.15 -38.95
N SER A 18 -3.78 11.00 -38.48
CA SER A 18 -4.65 10.14 -39.27
C SER A 18 -6.04 10.08 -38.63
N GLN A 19 -7.05 10.27 -39.47
CA GLN A 19 -8.46 10.33 -39.13
C GLN A 19 -8.92 9.01 -38.49
N ILE A 20 -9.65 9.11 -37.37
CA ILE A 20 -10.20 7.97 -36.63
C ILE A 20 -11.40 7.40 -37.39
N THR A 21 -11.24 6.24 -38.01
CA THR A 21 -12.35 5.36 -38.40
C THR A 21 -12.72 4.41 -37.24
N PRO A 22 -14.00 4.08 -37.04
CA PRO A 22 -14.43 3.21 -35.95
C PRO A 22 -13.96 1.77 -36.19
N HIS A 23 -12.98 1.33 -35.40
CA HIS A 23 -12.44 -0.02 -35.47
C HIS A 23 -13.47 -1.02 -34.92
N LYS A 24 -13.97 -1.93 -35.78
CA LYS A 24 -14.60 -3.18 -35.32
C LYS A 24 -13.57 -3.97 -34.52
N LEU A 25 -13.86 -4.23 -33.25
CA LEU A 25 -13.07 -5.13 -32.40
C LEU A 25 -13.13 -6.55 -32.96
N SER A 26 -11.97 -7.19 -33.12
CA SER A 26 -11.86 -8.59 -33.56
C SER A 26 -12.30 -9.57 -32.46
N ASP A 27 -12.77 -10.76 -32.85
CA ASP A 27 -13.25 -11.81 -31.93
C ASP A 27 -12.18 -12.28 -30.91
N GLN A 28 -10.90 -12.19 -31.26
CA GLN A 28 -9.79 -12.46 -30.33
C GLN A 28 -9.70 -11.41 -29.20
N ASN A 29 -9.90 -10.12 -29.51
CA ASN A 29 -9.90 -9.06 -28.50
C ASN A 29 -11.11 -9.16 -27.55
N LEU A 30 -12.23 -9.69 -28.03
CA LEU A 30 -13.42 -9.97 -27.22
C LEU A 30 -13.20 -11.15 -26.28
N ALA A 31 -12.57 -12.22 -26.77
CA ALA A 31 -12.22 -13.39 -25.94
C ALA A 31 -11.18 -13.05 -24.86
N ASP A 32 -10.17 -12.24 -25.19
CA ASP A 32 -9.16 -11.81 -24.22
C ASP A 32 -9.73 -10.83 -23.19
N ARG A 33 -10.64 -9.93 -23.60
CA ARG A 33 -11.42 -9.09 -22.66
C ARG A 33 -12.26 -9.94 -21.71
N SER A 34 -13.00 -10.91 -22.23
CA SER A 34 -13.87 -11.77 -21.43
C SER A 34 -13.07 -12.59 -20.39
N LYS A 35 -11.87 -13.07 -20.75
CA LYS A 35 -10.96 -13.74 -19.80
C LYS A 35 -10.43 -12.79 -18.74
N GLN A 36 -10.10 -11.55 -19.11
CA GLN A 36 -9.62 -10.55 -18.16
C GLN A 36 -10.73 -10.12 -17.19
N GLU A 37 -11.96 -9.93 -17.69
CA GLU A 37 -13.14 -9.63 -16.88
C GLU A 37 -13.44 -10.77 -15.90
N GLN A 38 -13.42 -12.02 -16.36
CA GLN A 38 -13.59 -13.19 -15.48
C GLN A 38 -12.49 -13.31 -14.41
N ALA A 39 -11.24 -12.95 -14.73
CA ALA A 39 -10.16 -12.92 -13.75
C ALA A 39 -10.34 -11.79 -12.72
N GLU A 40 -10.81 -10.61 -13.14
CA GLU A 40 -11.14 -9.48 -12.26
C GLU A 40 -12.37 -9.75 -11.38
N GLU A 41 -13.33 -10.55 -11.83
CA GLU A 41 -14.45 -11.01 -11.00
C GLU A 41 -14.00 -11.93 -9.87
N GLN A 42 -13.11 -12.89 -10.16
CA GLN A 42 -12.56 -13.78 -9.14
C GLN A 42 -11.82 -12.99 -8.05
N LEU A 43 -11.11 -11.93 -8.43
CA LEU A 43 -10.41 -11.01 -7.54
C LEU A 43 -11.32 -10.28 -6.53
N CYS A 44 -12.64 -10.25 -6.76
CA CYS A 44 -13.60 -9.52 -5.92
C CYS A 44 -14.35 -10.42 -4.93
N VAL A 45 -14.20 -11.75 -5.00
CA VAL A 45 -15.04 -12.72 -4.28
C VAL A 45 -15.01 -12.52 -2.75
N GLY A 46 -13.83 -12.25 -2.18
CA GLY A 46 -13.68 -11.99 -0.75
C GLY A 46 -14.48 -10.78 -0.28
N PHE A 47 -14.34 -9.66 -0.99
CA PHE A 47 -15.11 -8.43 -0.77
C PHE A 47 -16.62 -8.68 -0.93
N ASP A 48 -17.04 -9.33 -2.02
CA ASP A 48 -18.45 -9.60 -2.30
C ASP A 48 -19.09 -10.44 -1.23
N THR A 49 -18.38 -11.47 -0.75
CA THR A 49 -18.89 -12.34 0.31
C THR A 49 -19.21 -11.57 1.58
N VAL A 50 -18.39 -10.58 1.95
CA VAL A 50 -18.61 -9.74 3.12
C VAL A 50 -19.75 -8.75 2.87
N LEU A 51 -19.75 -8.08 1.72
CA LEU A 51 -20.78 -7.11 1.37
C LEU A 51 -22.17 -7.76 1.28
N GLU A 52 -22.27 -8.93 0.66
CA GLU A 52 -23.54 -9.68 0.57
C GLU A 52 -24.04 -10.12 1.96
N LYS A 53 -23.14 -10.54 2.86
CA LYS A 53 -23.51 -10.83 4.26
C LYS A 53 -24.07 -9.59 4.97
N LEU A 54 -23.47 -8.42 4.76
CA LEU A 54 -24.00 -7.16 5.30
C LEU A 54 -25.35 -6.79 4.67
N LYS A 55 -25.57 -7.10 3.39
CA LYS A 55 -26.81 -6.82 2.65
C LYS A 55 -27.95 -7.80 2.92
N GLN A 56 -27.67 -9.00 3.44
CA GLN A 56 -28.71 -9.98 3.83
C GLN A 56 -29.73 -9.40 4.81
N ASN A 57 -29.32 -8.45 5.65
CA ASN A 57 -30.22 -7.64 6.46
C ASN A 57 -29.92 -6.14 6.20
N PRO A 58 -30.80 -5.41 5.47
CA PRO A 58 -30.59 -3.99 5.16
C PRO A 58 -30.38 -3.12 6.39
N GLU A 59 -30.95 -3.48 7.55
CA GLU A 59 -30.71 -2.76 8.81
C GLU A 59 -29.27 -2.94 9.28
N THR A 60 -28.62 -4.08 9.03
CA THR A 60 -27.23 -4.34 9.42
C THR A 60 -26.26 -3.43 8.68
N LEU A 61 -26.32 -3.38 7.34
CA LEU A 61 -25.48 -2.48 6.56
C LEU A 61 -25.74 -1.02 6.91
N ARG A 62 -27.02 -0.63 7.02
CA ARG A 62 -27.40 0.73 7.41
C ARG A 62 -26.85 1.11 8.78
N ASN A 63 -27.01 0.24 9.78
CA ASN A 63 -26.50 0.49 11.13
C ASN A 63 -24.98 0.56 11.17
N GLN A 64 -24.28 -0.25 10.37
CA GLN A 64 -22.83 -0.18 10.24
C GLN A 64 -22.38 1.16 9.65
N ILE A 65 -23.02 1.60 8.56
CA ILE A 65 -22.73 2.89 7.93
C ILE A 65 -23.04 4.04 8.90
N GLU A 66 -24.17 4.01 9.60
CA GLU A 66 -24.51 5.04 10.59
C GLU A 66 -23.53 5.02 11.77
N LYS A 67 -23.07 3.84 12.22
CA LYS A 67 -21.99 3.74 13.21
C LYS A 67 -20.71 4.41 12.70
N LEU A 68 -20.31 4.18 11.45
CA LEU A 68 -19.12 4.79 10.84
C LEU A 68 -19.23 6.32 10.75
N LYS A 69 -20.38 6.83 10.33
CA LYS A 69 -20.66 8.28 10.28
C LYS A 69 -20.64 8.94 11.65
N ASN A 70 -20.96 8.18 12.70
CA ASN A 70 -21.04 8.65 14.09
C ASN A 70 -19.89 8.09 14.95
N LEU A 71 -18.78 7.65 14.35
CA LEU A 71 -17.61 7.22 15.14
C LEU A 71 -17.23 8.36 16.10
N PRO A 72 -16.82 8.06 17.35
CA PRO A 72 -16.71 9.04 18.47
C PRO A 72 -15.87 10.30 18.19
N ASP A 73 -15.10 10.29 17.10
CA ASP A 73 -14.41 11.43 16.55
C ASP A 73 -15.31 12.24 15.59
N CYS A 74 -16.25 13.00 16.14
CA CYS A 74 -16.92 14.08 15.39
C CYS A 74 -15.93 15.25 15.09
N ASN A 75 -14.80 14.96 14.44
CA ASN A 75 -14.21 15.62 13.25
C ASN A 75 -13.02 14.81 12.71
N GLY A 76 -13.15 13.48 12.75
CA GLY A 76 -12.13 12.55 12.34
C GLY A 76 -11.96 12.49 10.85
N ILE A 77 -11.14 11.55 10.40
CA ILE A 77 -10.88 11.44 8.98
C ILE A 77 -12.14 11.15 8.17
N LEU A 78 -13.04 10.26 8.62
CA LEU A 78 -14.28 9.97 7.87
C LEU A 78 -15.22 11.18 7.77
N GLY A 79 -15.29 12.01 8.82
CA GLY A 79 -16.04 13.27 8.79
C GLY A 79 -15.44 14.25 7.78
N LYS A 80 -14.11 14.43 7.81
CA LYS A 80 -13.36 15.27 6.85
C LYS A 80 -13.50 14.78 5.41
N LEU A 81 -13.63 13.47 5.21
CA LEU A 81 -13.76 12.85 3.88
C LEU A 81 -15.20 12.76 3.37
N THR A 82 -16.20 12.97 4.23
CA THR A 82 -17.63 12.91 3.87
C THR A 82 -18.00 13.74 2.63
N PRO A 83 -17.46 14.97 2.41
CA PRO A 83 -17.74 15.74 1.20
C PRO A 83 -17.33 15.06 -0.11
N TYR A 84 -16.39 14.10 -0.06
CA TYR A 84 -15.92 13.35 -1.22
C TYR A 84 -16.61 11.99 -1.36
N PHE A 85 -17.40 11.57 -0.37
CA PHE A 85 -17.97 10.22 -0.33
C PHE A 85 -19.33 10.13 -1.00
N THR A 86 -19.49 9.05 -1.76
CA THR A 86 -20.79 8.54 -2.24
C THR A 86 -21.24 7.36 -1.38
N GLU A 87 -22.44 6.83 -1.62
CA GLU A 87 -22.90 5.60 -0.97
C GLU A 87 -21.93 4.43 -1.15
N GLU A 88 -21.30 4.33 -2.33
CA GLU A 88 -20.30 3.30 -2.63
C GLU A 88 -19.09 3.37 -1.70
N HIS A 89 -18.64 4.56 -1.31
CA HIS A 89 -17.53 4.73 -0.37
C HIS A 89 -17.89 4.19 1.01
N TRP A 90 -19.12 4.47 1.47
CA TRP A 90 -19.61 3.96 2.75
C TRP A 90 -19.79 2.44 2.75
N GLU A 91 -20.25 1.85 1.64
CA GLU A 91 -20.31 0.38 1.50
C GLU A 91 -18.91 -0.25 1.60
N ILE A 92 -17.91 0.31 0.91
CA ILE A 92 -16.54 -0.20 0.94
C ILE A 92 -15.95 -0.08 2.36
N ALA A 93 -16.12 1.08 3.00
CA ALA A 93 -15.64 1.30 4.36
C ALA A 93 -16.28 0.34 5.38
N ALA A 94 -17.60 0.14 5.29
CA ALA A 94 -18.32 -0.82 6.14
C ALA A 94 -17.85 -2.26 5.90
N THR A 95 -17.57 -2.62 4.65
CA THR A 95 -17.05 -3.94 4.28
C THR A 95 -15.66 -4.17 4.85
N LEU A 96 -14.77 -3.18 4.75
CA LEU A 96 -13.41 -3.26 5.29
C LEU A 96 -13.42 -3.42 6.82
N GLU A 97 -14.20 -2.57 7.52
CA GLU A 97 -14.32 -2.63 8.98
C GLU A 97 -14.90 -3.97 9.45
N ALA A 98 -15.93 -4.47 8.76
CA ALA A 98 -16.56 -5.75 9.10
C ALA A 98 -15.64 -6.95 8.85
N TYR A 99 -14.74 -6.86 7.87
CA TYR A 99 -13.82 -7.94 7.55
C TYR A 99 -12.62 -7.98 8.50
N ASP A 100 -11.89 -6.85 8.60
CA ASP A 100 -10.72 -6.75 9.45
C ASP A 100 -10.58 -5.34 10.04
N LYS A 101 -10.90 -5.23 11.33
CA LYS A 101 -10.79 -3.98 12.07
C LYS A 101 -9.36 -3.43 12.08
N ARG A 102 -8.34 -4.29 12.10
CA ARG A 102 -6.94 -3.86 12.17
C ARG A 102 -6.52 -3.13 10.89
N THR A 103 -6.84 -3.70 9.73
CA THR A 103 -6.62 -3.07 8.42
C THR A 103 -7.46 -1.80 8.25
N PHE A 104 -8.70 -1.80 8.75
CA PHE A 104 -9.55 -0.61 8.75
C PHE A 104 -8.95 0.54 9.56
N ASP A 105 -8.52 0.28 10.80
CA ASP A 105 -7.91 1.29 11.67
C ASP A 105 -6.60 1.84 11.06
N HIS A 106 -5.78 0.97 10.46
CA HIS A 106 -4.59 1.37 9.69
C HIS A 106 -4.95 2.31 8.53
N SER A 107 -5.96 1.93 7.74
CA SER A 107 -6.42 2.74 6.60
C SER A 107 -6.93 4.12 7.03
N LEU A 108 -7.60 4.21 8.19
CA LEU A 108 -8.01 5.50 8.77
C LEU A 108 -6.80 6.37 9.13
N ARG A 109 -5.76 5.81 9.75
CA ARG A 109 -4.56 6.57 10.11
C ARG A 109 -3.78 7.02 8.89
N VAL A 110 -3.61 6.15 7.89
CA VAL A 110 -2.98 6.51 6.60
C VAL A 110 -3.75 7.63 5.92
N ALA A 111 -5.08 7.52 5.80
CA ALA A 111 -5.91 8.59 5.25
C ALA A 111 -5.81 9.89 6.05
N THR A 112 -5.67 9.82 7.38
CA THR A 112 -5.45 10.99 8.25
C THR A 112 -4.13 11.67 7.92
N PHE A 113 -3.06 10.90 7.80
CA PHE A 113 -1.76 11.44 7.45
C PHE A 113 -1.76 12.08 6.05
N VAL A 114 -2.36 11.41 5.06
CA VAL A 114 -2.49 11.96 3.69
C VAL A 114 -3.26 13.27 3.71
N TYR A 115 -4.43 13.32 4.36
CA TYR A 115 -5.24 14.54 4.48
C TYR A 115 -4.46 15.67 5.13
N ASP A 116 -3.77 15.39 6.23
CA ASP A 116 -2.98 16.40 6.92
C ASP A 116 -1.84 16.96 6.07
N MET A 117 -1.22 16.14 5.22
CA MET A 117 -0.13 16.57 4.32
C MET A 117 -0.65 17.43 3.15
N THR A 118 -1.94 17.35 2.83
CA THR A 118 -2.53 18.06 1.68
C THR A 118 -3.44 19.23 2.06
N ASN A 119 -3.85 19.37 3.33
CA ASN A 119 -4.89 20.34 3.73
C ASN A 119 -4.56 21.21 4.96
N ASN A 120 -3.40 21.04 5.61
CA ASN A 120 -3.06 21.77 6.84
C ASN A 120 -2.00 22.88 6.64
N GLY A 121 -1.72 23.30 5.39
CA GLY A 121 -0.79 24.39 5.10
C GLY A 121 0.69 24.05 5.32
N GLY A 122 1.03 22.76 5.32
CA GLY A 122 2.41 22.27 5.41
C GLY A 122 3.23 22.54 4.15
N GLU A 123 4.54 22.31 4.22
CA GLU A 123 5.41 22.47 3.05
C GLU A 123 5.07 21.46 1.94
N THR A 124 4.56 20.27 2.32
CA THR A 124 4.11 19.23 1.41
C THR A 124 2.95 19.70 0.54
N GLU A 125 1.93 20.31 1.15
CA GLU A 125 0.78 20.86 0.43
C GLU A 125 1.23 21.94 -0.56
N ILE A 126 2.08 22.87 -0.10
CA ILE A 126 2.59 23.96 -0.94
C ILE A 126 3.33 23.39 -2.16
N TYR A 127 4.21 22.42 -1.94
CA TYR A 127 4.97 21.78 -3.00
C TYR A 127 4.08 21.04 -4.00
N LEU A 128 3.11 20.26 -3.51
CA LEU A 128 2.16 19.57 -4.37
C LEU A 128 1.38 20.56 -5.25
N ARG A 129 0.83 21.64 -4.68
CA ARG A 129 0.10 22.67 -5.43
C ARG A 129 0.95 23.38 -6.49
N GLN A 130 2.27 23.48 -6.27
CA GLN A 130 3.21 24.05 -7.25
C GLN A 130 3.52 23.07 -8.40
N CYS A 131 3.72 21.80 -8.08
CA CYS A 131 4.11 20.78 -9.05
C CYS A 131 2.94 20.25 -9.88
N ILE A 132 1.75 20.16 -9.27
CA ILE A 132 0.54 19.64 -9.88
C ILE A 132 -0.56 20.67 -9.63
N HIS A 133 -1.26 21.11 -10.69
CA HIS A 133 -2.49 21.88 -10.52
C HIS A 133 -3.54 20.97 -9.88
N MET A 134 -3.55 20.92 -8.55
CA MET A 134 -4.52 20.15 -7.78
C MET A 134 -5.85 20.90 -7.76
N GLU A 135 -6.78 20.48 -8.62
CA GLU A 135 -8.19 20.86 -8.45
C GLU A 135 -8.78 20.23 -7.19
N GLU A 136 -9.82 20.79 -6.58
CA GLU A 136 -10.41 20.16 -5.38
C GLU A 136 -10.99 18.76 -5.65
N SER A 137 -11.47 18.52 -6.88
CA SER A 137 -11.91 17.20 -7.38
C SER A 137 -10.80 16.15 -7.35
N SER A 138 -9.53 16.60 -7.40
CA SER A 138 -8.33 15.77 -7.46
C SER A 138 -8.02 15.09 -6.13
N LEU A 139 -8.28 15.77 -5.01
CA LEU A 139 -8.01 15.29 -3.66
C LEU A 139 -8.94 14.16 -3.24
N GLY A 140 -10.20 14.17 -3.71
CA GLY A 140 -11.15 13.10 -3.42
C GLY A 140 -10.68 11.72 -3.86
N GLU A 141 -10.03 11.62 -5.02
CA GLU A 141 -9.46 10.36 -5.52
C GLU A 141 -8.24 9.91 -4.70
N LEU A 142 -7.38 10.85 -4.28
CA LEU A 142 -6.25 10.54 -3.40
C LEU A 142 -6.73 10.07 -2.02
N PHE A 143 -7.76 10.70 -1.45
CA PHE A 143 -8.33 10.29 -0.16
C PHE A 143 -9.02 8.93 -0.25
N THR A 144 -9.72 8.67 -1.35
CA THR A 144 -10.32 7.37 -1.63
C THR A 144 -9.24 6.30 -1.78
N ALA A 145 -8.15 6.61 -2.49
CA ALA A 145 -7.02 5.70 -2.60
C ALA A 145 -6.38 5.42 -1.24
N ALA A 146 -6.19 6.45 -0.42
CA ALA A 146 -5.59 6.31 0.90
C ALA A 146 -6.45 5.46 1.85
N LEU A 147 -7.76 5.66 1.85
CA LEU A 147 -8.66 4.88 2.71
C LEU A 147 -8.85 3.44 2.24
N PHE A 148 -8.72 3.16 0.93
CA PHE A 148 -9.02 1.85 0.37
C PHE A 148 -7.81 1.14 -0.28
N HIS A 149 -6.58 1.62 -0.05
CA HIS A 149 -5.36 0.99 -0.60
C HIS A 149 -5.27 -0.51 -0.26
N ASP A 150 -5.76 -0.85 0.92
CA ASP A 150 -5.72 -2.19 1.48
C ASP A 150 -7.03 -3.00 1.35
N ILE A 151 -8.05 -2.49 0.65
CA ILE A 151 -9.36 -3.19 0.55
C ILE A 151 -9.24 -4.61 -0.02
N GLY A 152 -8.23 -4.86 -0.86
CA GLY A 152 -7.93 -6.18 -1.40
C GLY A 152 -7.56 -7.23 -0.37
N LYS A 153 -7.19 -6.85 0.87
CA LYS A 153 -6.94 -7.79 1.97
C LYS A 153 -8.20 -8.57 2.36
N THR A 154 -9.39 -8.11 1.98
CA THR A 154 -10.66 -8.86 2.07
C THR A 154 -10.65 -10.20 1.32
N THR A 155 -9.68 -10.42 0.44
CA THR A 155 -9.49 -11.69 -0.28
C THR A 155 -8.56 -12.68 0.45
N ILE A 156 -7.84 -12.23 1.48
CA ILE A 156 -6.87 -13.03 2.22
C ILE A 156 -7.49 -13.48 3.54
N PRO A 157 -7.71 -14.79 3.78
CA PRO A 157 -8.27 -15.28 5.04
C PRO A 157 -7.57 -14.72 6.27
N CYS A 158 -8.33 -14.29 7.29
CA CYS A 158 -7.78 -13.55 8.43
C CYS A 158 -6.73 -14.33 9.23
N ASP A 159 -6.79 -15.65 9.27
CA ASP A 159 -5.78 -16.51 9.91
C ASP A 159 -4.45 -16.52 9.15
N ILE A 160 -4.46 -16.30 7.84
CA ILE A 160 -3.26 -16.10 7.02
C ILE A 160 -2.81 -14.63 7.07
N LEU A 161 -3.75 -13.68 6.96
CA LEU A 161 -3.46 -12.25 7.01
C LEU A 161 -2.83 -11.83 8.35
N HIS A 162 -3.27 -12.44 9.45
CA HIS A 162 -2.77 -12.20 10.79
C HIS A 162 -1.74 -13.24 11.25
N ASP A 163 -0.95 -13.76 10.32
CA ASP A 163 0.20 -14.60 10.62
C ASP A 163 1.00 -14.02 11.79
N PHE A 164 1.23 -14.85 12.81
CA PHE A 164 1.89 -14.47 14.05
C PHE A 164 3.39 -14.73 14.01
N HIS A 165 3.89 -15.37 12.96
CA HIS A 165 5.31 -15.65 12.80
C HIS A 165 6.08 -14.37 12.44
N SER A 166 7.15 -14.12 13.17
CA SER A 166 8.12 -13.07 12.89
C SER A 166 8.90 -13.35 11.59
N ARG A 167 9.51 -12.30 11.00
CA ARG A 167 10.44 -12.49 9.87
C ARG A 167 11.62 -13.39 10.23
N ARG A 168 12.05 -13.38 11.51
CA ARG A 168 13.06 -14.31 12.03
C ARG A 168 12.59 -15.76 11.91
N GLU A 169 11.36 -16.05 12.32
CA GLU A 169 10.79 -17.40 12.24
C GLU A 169 10.62 -17.88 10.80
N TRP A 170 10.22 -16.98 9.89
CA TRP A 170 10.19 -17.23 8.46
C TRP A 170 11.60 -17.49 7.90
N ALA A 171 12.61 -16.73 8.32
CA ALA A 171 13.99 -16.92 7.89
C ALA A 171 14.57 -18.26 8.38
N LYS A 172 14.28 -18.65 9.63
CA LYS A 172 14.66 -19.97 10.15
C LYS A 172 13.98 -21.10 9.36
N ARG A 173 12.70 -20.96 9.03
CA ARG A 173 11.98 -21.92 8.17
C ARG A 173 12.56 -21.99 6.77
N ALA A 174 12.96 -20.85 6.19
CA ALA A 174 13.62 -20.81 4.89
C ALA A 174 14.94 -21.60 4.90
N ASN A 175 15.74 -21.49 5.97
CA ASN A 175 16.96 -22.29 6.14
C ASN A 175 16.66 -23.78 6.29
N MET A 176 15.65 -24.17 7.09
CA MET A 176 15.23 -25.56 7.22
C MET A 176 14.71 -26.14 5.89
N TRP A 177 13.97 -25.33 5.13
CA TRP A 177 13.49 -25.70 3.80
C TRP A 177 14.65 -25.88 2.83
N ALA A 178 15.67 -25.02 2.89
CA ALA A 178 16.89 -25.17 2.09
C ALA A 178 17.58 -26.51 2.38
N GLU A 179 17.79 -26.83 3.67
CA GLU A 179 18.42 -28.08 4.10
C GLU A 179 17.66 -29.32 3.59
N LYS A 180 16.33 -29.34 3.75
CA LYS A 180 15.47 -30.43 3.27
C LYS A 180 15.58 -30.64 1.75
N ASN A 181 15.90 -29.58 1.00
CA ASN A 181 16.04 -29.60 -0.46
C ASN A 181 17.51 -29.65 -0.92
N ASN A 182 18.47 -29.91 -0.02
CA ASN A 182 19.91 -29.94 -0.31
C ASN A 182 20.46 -28.61 -0.87
N HIS A 183 19.96 -27.50 -0.37
CA HIS A 183 20.44 -26.15 -0.65
C HIS A 183 21.20 -25.56 0.55
N THR A 184 22.09 -24.61 0.28
CA THR A 184 22.75 -23.84 1.33
C THR A 184 21.73 -22.94 2.05
N PRO A 185 21.89 -22.68 3.37
CA PRO A 185 21.05 -21.73 4.08
C PRO A 185 20.96 -20.37 3.39
N TYR A 186 19.75 -19.80 3.30
CA TYR A 186 19.51 -18.49 2.70
C TYR A 186 19.98 -17.34 3.60
N PHE A 187 19.92 -17.56 4.91
CA PHE A 187 20.22 -16.56 5.92
C PHE A 187 21.27 -17.08 6.90
N ASP A 188 22.09 -16.17 7.40
CA ASP A 188 23.14 -16.45 8.36
C ASP A 188 22.53 -16.83 9.72
N SER A 189 22.76 -18.06 10.16
CA SER A 189 22.10 -18.60 11.36
C SER A 189 22.59 -17.93 12.65
N GLU A 190 23.85 -17.50 12.71
CA GLU A 190 24.39 -16.78 13.87
C GLU A 190 23.71 -15.41 13.99
N LYS A 191 23.58 -14.68 12.88
CA LYS A 191 22.83 -13.42 12.84
C LYS A 191 21.36 -13.60 13.22
N LEU A 192 20.73 -14.68 12.78
CA LEU A 192 19.34 -15.00 13.14
C LEU A 192 19.13 -15.31 14.63
N GLU A 193 20.18 -15.59 15.40
CA GLU A 193 20.09 -15.76 16.86
C GLU A 193 20.51 -14.50 17.62
N GLU A 194 21.55 -13.80 17.17
CA GLU A 194 22.16 -12.69 17.91
C GLU A 194 21.48 -11.34 17.68
N PHE A 195 21.02 -11.06 16.46
CA PHE A 195 20.52 -9.73 16.12
C PHE A 195 19.20 -9.46 16.84
N SER A 196 19.02 -8.24 17.32
CA SER A 196 17.70 -7.71 17.70
C SER A 196 16.76 -7.64 16.49
N GLU A 197 15.45 -7.47 16.71
CA GLU A 197 14.48 -7.36 15.61
C GLU A 197 14.79 -6.19 14.65
N VAL A 198 15.28 -5.06 15.18
CA VAL A 198 15.65 -3.90 14.35
C VAL A 198 16.87 -4.20 13.48
N GLU A 199 17.87 -4.89 14.04
CA GLU A 199 19.06 -5.32 13.29
C GLU A 199 18.71 -6.37 12.25
N LEU A 200 17.77 -7.27 12.56
CA LEU A 200 17.26 -8.25 11.60
C LEU A 200 16.52 -7.59 10.44
N ASP A 201 15.70 -6.58 10.67
CA ASP A 201 15.05 -5.88 9.55
C ASP A 201 16.08 -5.23 8.63
N HIS A 202 17.10 -4.56 9.19
CA HIS A 202 18.20 -4.03 8.39
C HIS A 202 18.94 -5.13 7.64
N TYR A 203 19.16 -6.28 8.27
CA TYR A 203 19.77 -7.44 7.64
C TYR A 203 18.92 -7.95 6.46
N PHE A 204 17.61 -8.18 6.66
CA PHE A 204 16.71 -8.65 5.61
C PHE A 204 16.54 -7.64 4.48
N MET A 205 16.46 -6.33 4.79
CA MET A 205 16.43 -5.27 3.78
C MET A 205 17.69 -5.32 2.90
N ARG A 206 18.87 -5.52 3.50
CA ARG A 206 20.12 -5.69 2.75
C ARG A 206 20.12 -6.96 1.92
N MET A 207 19.70 -8.10 2.50
CA MET A 207 19.61 -9.38 1.78
C MET A 207 18.69 -9.29 0.56
N TYR A 208 17.55 -8.62 0.70
CA TYR A 208 16.64 -8.37 -0.41
C TYR A 208 17.27 -7.48 -1.49
N LYS A 209 17.96 -6.40 -1.08
CA LYS A 209 18.64 -5.50 -2.04
C LYS A 209 19.79 -6.17 -2.79
N ASP A 210 20.62 -6.95 -2.10
CA ASP A 210 21.85 -7.47 -2.66
C ASP A 210 21.62 -8.72 -3.51
N ILE A 211 20.71 -9.60 -3.08
CA ILE A 211 20.49 -10.91 -3.71
C ILE A 211 19.02 -11.30 -3.92
N GLY A 212 18.07 -10.40 -3.63
CA GLY A 212 16.63 -10.66 -3.84
C GLY A 212 15.97 -11.59 -2.80
N SER A 213 16.66 -11.92 -1.71
CA SER A 213 16.14 -12.87 -0.71
C SER A 213 15.27 -12.18 0.35
N ASP A 214 13.97 -12.51 0.37
CA ASP A 214 13.03 -12.17 1.45
C ASP A 214 12.63 -13.45 2.21
N PRO A 215 12.70 -13.49 3.56
CA PRO A 215 12.20 -14.61 4.35
C PRO A 215 10.80 -15.09 3.97
N LEU A 216 9.93 -14.17 3.54
CA LEU A 216 8.54 -14.48 3.20
C LEU A 216 8.37 -15.10 1.81
N ASP A 217 9.40 -15.07 0.96
CA ASP A 217 9.34 -15.46 -0.45
C ASP A 217 10.08 -16.76 -0.77
N ILE A 218 10.31 -17.60 0.24
CA ILE A 218 11.08 -18.85 0.07
C ILE A 218 10.22 -20.07 0.38
N VAL A 219 9.56 -20.08 1.52
CA VAL A 219 8.86 -21.28 2.01
C VAL A 219 7.43 -21.31 1.46
N PRO A 220 7.00 -22.44 0.86
CA PRO A 220 5.60 -22.67 0.52
C PRO A 220 4.67 -22.51 1.72
N ILE A 221 3.46 -22.01 1.49
CA ILE A 221 2.44 -21.85 2.53
C ILE A 221 1.88 -23.19 3.03
N GLU A 222 2.05 -24.27 2.27
CA GLU A 222 1.66 -25.61 2.71
C GLU A 222 2.45 -26.06 3.94
N GLY A 223 1.74 -26.62 4.91
CA GLY A 223 2.32 -27.04 6.19
C GLY A 223 2.59 -25.90 7.17
N ILE A 224 2.30 -24.64 6.79
CA ILE A 224 2.33 -23.48 7.68
C ILE A 224 0.90 -23.07 8.04
N PHE A 225 0.02 -22.95 7.04
CA PHE A 225 -1.37 -22.54 7.22
C PHE A 225 -2.34 -23.70 6.99
N ASP A 226 -3.57 -23.54 7.50
CA ASP A 226 -4.62 -24.55 7.39
C ASP A 226 -5.04 -24.79 5.92
N PRO A 227 -5.19 -26.05 5.48
CA PRO A 227 -5.58 -26.37 4.11
C PRO A 227 -6.93 -25.79 3.66
N GLU A 228 -7.90 -25.60 4.57
CA GLU A 228 -9.18 -24.96 4.26
C GLU A 228 -8.97 -23.49 3.91
N SER A 229 -8.14 -22.79 4.69
CA SER A 229 -7.79 -21.38 4.45
C SER A 229 -6.99 -21.21 3.16
N ILE A 230 -6.02 -22.08 2.89
CA ILE A 230 -5.32 -22.11 1.59
C ILE A 230 -6.31 -22.38 0.45
N GLY A 231 -7.28 -23.28 0.66
CA GLY A 231 -8.33 -23.58 -0.31
C GLY A 231 -9.16 -22.36 -0.68
N LYS A 232 -9.41 -21.46 0.28
CA LYS A 232 -10.09 -20.17 0.04
C LYS A 232 -9.29 -19.27 -0.88
N LEU A 233 -7.96 -19.36 -0.95
CA LEU A 233 -7.12 -18.53 -1.84
C LEU A 233 -7.05 -19.07 -3.28
N LYS A 234 -7.62 -20.23 -3.59
CA LYS A 234 -7.53 -20.85 -4.93
C LYS A 234 -8.12 -19.98 -6.04
N HIS A 235 -9.19 -19.24 -5.75
CA HIS A 235 -9.79 -18.30 -6.70
C HIS A 235 -8.84 -17.14 -7.05
N CYS A 236 -7.84 -16.89 -6.21
CA CYS A 236 -6.81 -15.89 -6.45
C CYS A 236 -5.66 -16.42 -7.34
N GLY A 237 -5.70 -17.68 -7.78
CA GLY A 237 -4.57 -18.34 -8.43
C GLY A 237 -3.41 -18.65 -7.48
N ILE A 238 -3.63 -18.53 -6.17
CA ILE A 238 -2.68 -18.95 -5.14
C ILE A 238 -2.84 -20.45 -4.92
N THR A 239 -1.71 -21.15 -4.82
CA THR A 239 -1.66 -22.60 -4.61
C THR A 239 -0.94 -22.92 -3.30
N PRO A 240 -1.03 -24.16 -2.78
CA PRO A 240 -0.26 -24.56 -1.60
C PRO A 240 1.27 -24.37 -1.75
N GLN A 241 1.76 -24.36 -3.00
CA GLN A 241 3.18 -24.13 -3.33
C GLN A 241 3.56 -22.65 -3.40
N SER A 242 2.60 -21.73 -3.32
CA SER A 242 2.87 -20.29 -3.29
C SER A 242 3.55 -19.89 -1.97
N THR A 243 4.34 -18.83 -2.00
CA THR A 243 5.01 -18.26 -0.82
C THR A 243 4.07 -17.32 -0.07
N PHE A 244 4.37 -17.02 1.19
CA PHE A 244 3.56 -16.07 1.96
C PHE A 244 3.63 -14.65 1.37
N ARG A 245 4.82 -14.25 0.90
CA ARG A 245 5.02 -13.06 0.05
C ARG A 245 4.00 -13.01 -1.06
N LYS A 246 3.83 -14.10 -1.82
CA LYS A 246 2.91 -14.14 -2.95
C LYS A 246 1.44 -13.94 -2.57
N VAL A 247 1.03 -14.47 -1.41
CA VAL A 247 -0.31 -14.25 -0.86
C VAL A 247 -0.51 -12.76 -0.55
N LEU A 248 0.45 -12.14 0.14
CA LEU A 248 0.36 -10.74 0.52
C LEU A 248 0.36 -9.82 -0.71
N GLU A 249 1.17 -10.07 -1.73
CA GLU A 249 1.19 -9.27 -2.97
C GLU A 249 -0.16 -9.19 -3.67
N TYR A 250 -1.00 -10.19 -3.46
CA TYR A 250 -2.25 -10.32 -4.18
C TYR A 250 -3.25 -9.20 -3.84
N HIS A 251 -3.15 -8.60 -2.65
CA HIS A 251 -4.11 -7.57 -2.24
C HIS A 251 -4.09 -6.35 -3.17
N GLU A 252 -2.95 -5.96 -3.75
CA GLU A 252 -2.89 -4.84 -4.70
C GLU A 252 -3.75 -5.10 -5.93
N ARG A 253 -3.74 -6.33 -6.45
CA ARG A 253 -4.56 -6.76 -7.59
C ARG A 253 -6.03 -6.79 -7.23
N ALA A 254 -6.36 -7.29 -6.03
CA ALA A 254 -7.74 -7.32 -5.55
C ALA A 254 -8.29 -5.91 -5.32
N THR A 255 -7.51 -5.03 -4.67
CA THR A 255 -7.81 -3.59 -4.53
C THR A 255 -8.14 -2.97 -5.87
N LYS A 256 -7.32 -3.26 -6.89
CA LYS A 256 -7.56 -2.77 -8.25
C LYS A 256 -8.93 -3.19 -8.79
N ALA A 257 -9.23 -4.48 -8.76
CA ALA A 257 -10.46 -5.04 -9.30
C ALA A 257 -11.69 -4.46 -8.58
N ILE A 258 -11.66 -4.43 -7.24
CA ILE A 258 -12.75 -3.93 -6.41
C ILE A 258 -13.06 -2.46 -6.75
N LEU A 259 -12.05 -1.59 -6.73
CA LEU A 259 -12.25 -0.15 -6.96
C LEU A 259 -12.65 0.17 -8.41
N ARG A 260 -12.09 -0.52 -9.42
CA ARG A 260 -12.50 -0.35 -10.83
C ARG A 260 -13.96 -0.74 -11.04
N ARG A 261 -14.41 -1.82 -10.43
CA ARG A 261 -15.81 -2.27 -10.54
C ARG A 261 -16.79 -1.25 -9.93
N LYS A 262 -16.35 -0.53 -8.90
CA LYS A 262 -17.07 0.62 -8.32
C LYS A 262 -16.83 1.94 -9.08
N LYS A 263 -16.20 1.88 -10.26
CA LYS A 263 -15.89 3.00 -11.16
C LYS A 263 -14.95 4.06 -10.56
N MET A 264 -14.21 3.72 -9.51
CA MET A 264 -13.21 4.57 -8.86
C MET A 264 -11.83 4.40 -9.54
N TYR A 265 -11.74 4.73 -10.83
CA TYR A 265 -10.59 4.33 -11.66
C TYR A 265 -9.26 4.97 -11.25
N ILE A 266 -9.28 6.26 -10.89
CA ILE A 266 -8.05 6.98 -10.50
C ILE A 266 -7.60 6.51 -9.13
N ALA A 267 -8.50 6.51 -8.14
CA ALA A 267 -8.23 5.96 -6.82
C ALA A 267 -7.73 4.52 -6.91
N SER A 268 -8.33 3.68 -7.77
CA SER A 268 -7.87 2.31 -8.02
C SER A 268 -6.42 2.24 -8.49
N ASP A 269 -6.03 3.08 -9.45
CA ASP A 269 -4.69 3.03 -10.00
C ASP A 269 -3.62 3.56 -9.01
N ILE A 270 -3.99 4.47 -8.10
CA ILE A 270 -3.12 4.89 -6.97
C ILE A 270 -3.05 3.78 -5.91
N ALA A 271 -4.21 3.36 -5.41
CA ALA A 271 -4.39 2.36 -4.35
C ALA A 271 -3.73 1.01 -4.68
N SER A 272 -3.83 0.54 -5.92
CA SER A 272 -3.29 -0.78 -6.32
C SER A 272 -1.78 -0.81 -6.60
N ARG A 273 -1.05 0.27 -6.32
CA ARG A 273 0.39 0.36 -6.58
C ARG A 273 1.20 0.90 -5.40
N HIS A 274 0.60 1.02 -4.23
CA HIS A 274 1.25 1.63 -3.06
C HIS A 274 2.50 0.84 -2.60
N HIS A 275 2.61 -0.45 -2.95
CA HIS A 275 3.84 -1.24 -2.86
C HIS A 275 4.45 -1.61 -4.22
N ASN A 276 3.67 -1.54 -5.30
CA ASN A 276 4.10 -1.73 -6.70
C ASN A 276 4.65 -3.14 -7.00
N TYR A 277 3.97 -4.19 -6.53
CA TYR A 277 4.38 -5.59 -6.79
C TYR A 277 4.32 -6.00 -8.26
N ASP A 278 3.45 -5.36 -9.05
CA ASP A 278 3.36 -5.63 -10.47
C ASP A 278 4.47 -4.96 -11.30
N GLY A 279 5.25 -4.04 -10.72
CA GLY A 279 6.37 -3.34 -11.37
C GLY A 279 5.99 -2.51 -12.60
N LYS A 280 4.69 -2.26 -12.82
CA LYS A 280 4.18 -1.64 -14.05
C LYS A 280 3.93 -0.15 -13.84
N PRO A 281 4.55 0.73 -14.66
CA PRO A 281 4.32 2.17 -14.54
C PRO A 281 2.87 2.56 -14.86
N ILE A 282 2.44 3.67 -14.28
CA ILE A 282 1.15 4.29 -14.59
C ILE A 282 1.21 4.94 -15.97
N ARG A 283 0.39 4.43 -16.90
CA ARG A 283 0.35 4.91 -18.29
C ARG A 283 -0.49 6.17 -18.43
N SER A 284 0.09 7.20 -19.04
CA SER A 284 -0.54 8.53 -19.18
C SER A 284 -1.71 8.53 -20.15
N GLU A 285 -1.71 7.66 -21.17
CA GLU A 285 -2.77 7.63 -22.19
C GLU A 285 -4.13 7.17 -21.66
N ARG A 286 -4.20 6.73 -20.40
CA ARG A 286 -5.42 6.28 -19.73
C ARG A 286 -6.20 7.42 -19.07
N TYR A 287 -5.64 8.63 -19.00
CA TYR A 287 -6.20 9.72 -18.22
C TYR A 287 -6.44 10.97 -19.06
N PRO A 288 -7.45 11.80 -18.70
CA PRO A 288 -7.61 13.12 -19.29
C PRO A 288 -6.33 13.95 -19.15
N THR A 289 -6.11 14.93 -20.03
CA THR A 289 -4.93 15.80 -19.97
C THR A 289 -4.78 16.55 -18.64
N GLU A 290 -5.89 16.83 -17.96
CA GLU A 290 -5.95 17.44 -16.63
C GLU A 290 -5.42 16.50 -15.51
N ILE A 291 -5.36 15.19 -15.77
CA ILE A 291 -4.84 14.17 -14.86
C ILE A 291 -3.63 13.50 -15.53
N SER A 292 -2.44 14.03 -15.27
CA SER A 292 -1.21 13.48 -15.82
C SER A 292 -0.65 12.31 -14.98
N SER A 293 0.11 11.40 -15.60
CA SER A 293 0.89 10.39 -14.85
C SER A 293 1.83 11.00 -13.82
N LEU A 294 2.28 12.23 -14.04
CA LEU A 294 3.12 12.96 -13.08
C LEU A 294 2.35 13.20 -11.77
N ARG A 295 1.08 13.64 -11.86
CA ARG A 295 0.21 13.80 -10.70
C ARG A 295 0.03 12.50 -9.93
N LEU A 296 -0.30 11.42 -10.64
CA LEU A 296 -0.49 10.11 -10.01
C LEU A 296 0.80 9.61 -9.35
N GLY A 297 1.97 9.95 -9.91
CA GLY A 297 3.27 9.66 -9.30
C GLY A 297 3.48 10.37 -7.96
N PHE A 298 3.09 11.64 -7.86
CA PHE A 298 3.16 12.39 -6.59
C PHE A 298 2.16 11.85 -5.56
N GLU A 299 0.91 11.64 -5.96
CA GLU A 299 -0.14 11.08 -5.09
C GLU A 299 0.24 9.69 -4.57
N LEU A 300 0.81 8.85 -5.43
CA LEU A 300 1.33 7.53 -5.05
C LEU A 300 2.52 7.63 -4.09
N SER A 301 3.47 8.54 -4.35
CA SER A 301 4.63 8.76 -3.48
C SER A 301 4.22 9.22 -2.08
N LEU A 302 3.20 10.08 -2.00
CA LEU A 302 2.62 10.51 -0.73
C LEU A 302 1.96 9.34 0.00
N LEU A 303 1.07 8.61 -0.69
CA LEU A 303 0.38 7.44 -0.12
C LEU A 303 1.37 6.43 0.45
N ARG A 304 2.37 6.02 -0.34
CA ARG A 304 3.39 5.05 0.08
C ARG A 304 4.19 5.56 1.29
N SER A 305 4.54 6.83 1.32
CA SER A 305 5.26 7.43 2.46
C SER A 305 4.43 7.35 3.75
N MET A 306 3.13 7.63 3.67
CA MET A 306 2.22 7.60 4.82
C MET A 306 1.88 6.17 5.27
N ASP A 307 1.72 5.25 4.33
CA ASP A 307 1.57 3.81 4.61
C ASP A 307 2.78 3.27 5.38
N ILE A 308 4.00 3.46 4.86
CA ILE A 308 5.24 3.03 5.52
C ILE A 308 5.38 3.66 6.92
N TYR A 309 5.11 4.96 7.04
CA TYR A 309 5.22 5.67 8.31
C TYR A 309 4.24 5.12 9.36
N ASP A 310 2.96 4.95 9.01
CA ASP A 310 1.97 4.36 9.93
C ASP A 310 2.37 2.93 10.31
N ALA A 311 2.77 2.15 9.33
CA ALA A 311 3.11 0.76 9.52
C ALA A 311 4.32 0.60 10.48
N LEU A 312 5.27 1.55 10.51
CA LEU A 312 6.42 1.52 11.41
C LEU A 312 6.13 2.07 12.81
N THR A 313 5.24 3.06 12.91
CA THR A 313 5.02 3.78 14.18
C THR A 313 3.81 3.28 14.97
N SER A 314 2.91 2.53 14.33
CA SER A 314 1.74 1.96 14.98
C SER A 314 2.06 0.79 15.92
N ILE A 315 1.29 0.70 17.02
CA ILE A 315 1.45 -0.32 18.07
C ILE A 315 0.87 -1.69 17.64
N ASP A 316 -0.06 -1.72 16.68
CA ASP A 316 -0.88 -2.88 16.33
C ASP A 316 -0.15 -4.02 15.59
N ARG A 317 1.16 -4.22 15.74
CA ARG A 317 1.85 -5.39 15.17
C ARG A 317 1.95 -6.52 16.18
N SER A 318 1.30 -7.66 15.88
CA SER A 318 1.21 -8.86 16.73
C SER A 318 2.56 -9.36 17.26
N TYR A 319 3.64 -9.11 16.54
CA TYR A 319 5.00 -9.59 16.84
C TYR A 319 6.05 -8.48 17.00
N LYS A 320 5.68 -7.19 16.98
CA LYS A 320 6.67 -6.10 16.91
C LYS A 320 6.30 -4.85 17.70
N LYS A 321 7.26 -4.32 18.47
CA LYS A 321 7.16 -3.01 19.12
C LYS A 321 7.22 -1.90 18.06
N SER A 322 6.43 -0.84 18.24
CA SER A 322 6.49 0.34 17.37
C SER A 322 7.89 0.96 17.35
N TYR A 323 8.30 1.46 16.19
CA TYR A 323 9.54 2.22 16.06
C TYR A 323 9.38 3.59 16.70
N HIS A 324 10.51 4.12 17.18
CA HIS A 324 10.60 5.55 17.45
C HIS A 324 10.36 6.34 16.14
N PRO A 325 9.58 7.43 16.14
CA PRO A 325 9.27 8.20 14.93
C PRO A 325 10.49 8.64 14.12
N LEU A 326 11.60 8.99 14.78
CA LEU A 326 12.86 9.33 14.11
C LEU A 326 13.44 8.17 13.29
N LEU A 327 13.34 6.93 13.78
CA LEU A 327 13.80 5.77 13.03
C LEU A 327 12.90 5.51 11.81
N ALA A 328 11.59 5.75 11.93
CA ALA A 328 10.67 5.65 10.81
C ALA A 328 11.00 6.68 9.72
N LEU A 329 11.30 7.93 10.09
CA LEU A 329 11.75 8.95 9.14
C LEU A 329 13.08 8.58 8.46
N GLU A 330 14.04 7.99 9.19
CA GLU A 330 15.28 7.51 8.56
C GLU A 330 15.01 6.41 7.52
N ILE A 331 14.04 5.52 7.79
CA ILE A 331 13.63 4.50 6.82
C ILE A 331 13.02 5.16 5.58
N LEU A 332 12.16 6.18 5.73
CA LEU A 332 11.63 6.92 4.58
C LEU A 332 12.73 7.55 3.72
N ILE A 333 13.80 8.09 4.34
CA ILE A 333 14.96 8.62 3.60
C ILE A 333 15.59 7.52 2.75
N LYS A 334 15.84 6.34 3.33
CA LYS A 334 16.43 5.20 2.60
C LYS A 334 15.54 4.74 1.45
N GLU A 335 14.22 4.77 1.62
CA GLU A 335 13.28 4.41 0.56
C GLU A 335 13.33 5.38 -0.62
N THR A 336 13.70 6.66 -0.44
CA THR A 336 13.94 7.59 -1.57
C THR A 336 15.15 7.21 -2.44
N GLU A 337 16.08 6.42 -1.90
CA GLU A 337 17.23 5.89 -2.64
C GLU A 337 16.84 4.67 -3.48
N THR A 338 15.64 4.13 -3.28
CA THR A 338 15.05 3.03 -4.04
C THR A 338 14.12 3.57 -5.12
N GLU A 339 13.94 2.82 -6.21
CA GLU A 339 13.03 3.22 -7.28
C GLU A 339 11.59 3.36 -6.72
N PHE A 340 10.83 4.35 -7.25
CA PHE A 340 9.39 4.62 -7.04
C PHE A 340 8.96 5.70 -6.04
N ILE A 341 9.84 6.34 -5.28
CA ILE A 341 9.45 7.48 -4.43
C ILE A 341 10.03 8.79 -5.01
N GLU A 342 9.20 9.82 -5.18
CA GLU A 342 9.67 11.14 -5.60
C GLU A 342 10.46 11.82 -4.46
N PRO A 343 11.79 12.02 -4.60
CA PRO A 343 12.63 12.43 -3.47
C PRO A 343 12.33 13.83 -2.94
N GLN A 344 11.90 14.77 -3.80
CA GLN A 344 11.62 16.14 -3.38
C GLN A 344 10.34 16.22 -2.54
N LEU A 345 9.26 15.60 -2.99
CA LEU A 345 8.02 15.42 -2.23
C LEU A 345 8.32 14.76 -0.88
N THR A 346 9.14 13.72 -0.88
CA THR A 346 9.48 13.00 0.36
C THR A 346 10.28 13.87 1.32
N LYS A 347 11.16 14.75 0.81
CA LYS A 347 11.83 15.77 1.62
C LYS A 347 10.82 16.66 2.32
N TYR A 348 9.78 17.13 1.64
CA TYR A 348 8.73 17.96 2.26
C TYR A 348 7.86 17.17 3.24
N VAL A 349 7.51 15.93 2.91
CA VAL A 349 6.79 15.02 3.81
C VAL A 349 7.57 14.84 5.13
N ILE A 350 8.87 14.57 5.03
CA ILE A 350 9.73 14.39 6.21
C ILE A 350 9.85 15.68 7.00
N ARG A 351 9.92 16.86 6.35
CA ARG A 351 9.90 18.17 7.04
C ARG A 351 8.63 18.36 7.86
N ASP A 352 7.47 18.09 7.28
CA ASP A 352 6.20 18.27 7.97
C ASP A 352 6.02 17.26 9.11
N LEU A 353 6.38 15.99 8.90
CA LEU A 353 6.37 14.97 9.96
C LEU A 353 7.36 15.32 11.08
N TYR A 354 8.58 15.73 10.76
CA TYR A 354 9.60 16.09 11.75
C TYR A 354 9.14 17.26 12.63
N LYS A 355 8.55 18.31 12.03
CA LYS A 355 7.95 19.43 12.80
C LYS A 355 6.85 18.96 13.76
N LYS A 356 5.98 18.03 13.35
CA LYS A 356 4.95 17.45 14.22
C LYS A 356 5.57 16.66 15.39
N ILE A 357 6.64 15.91 15.13
CA ILE A 357 7.39 15.17 16.16
C ILE A 357 8.05 16.13 17.15
N GLU A 358 8.64 17.23 16.68
CA GLU A 358 9.20 18.28 17.54
C GLU A 358 8.14 18.94 18.42
N ALA A 359 6.99 19.29 17.84
CA ALA A 359 5.88 19.93 18.55
C ALA A 359 5.25 19.04 19.63
N SER A 360 5.33 17.71 19.48
CA SER A 360 4.79 16.73 20.43
C SER A 360 5.78 16.30 21.52
N HIS A 361 6.96 16.94 21.60
CA HIS A 361 8.07 16.56 22.50
C HIS A 361 8.59 15.12 22.31
N HIS A 362 8.19 14.44 21.23
CA HIS A 362 8.68 13.11 20.84
C HIS A 362 10.04 13.14 20.12
N ALA A 363 10.64 14.32 19.95
CA ALA A 363 11.90 14.50 19.21
C ALA A 363 13.17 14.22 20.04
N ILE A 364 13.08 13.97 21.34
CA ILE A 364 14.26 13.77 22.20
C ILE A 364 14.82 12.36 21.96
N PRO A 365 16.02 12.22 21.35
CA PRO A 365 16.65 10.92 21.22
C PRO A 365 17.00 10.37 22.60
N ASN A 366 16.70 9.10 22.82
CA ASN A 366 16.98 8.41 24.08
C ASN A 366 18.09 7.36 23.93
N ASN A 367 18.62 7.18 22.72
CA ASN A 367 19.75 6.30 22.43
C ASN A 367 20.56 6.79 21.20
N ASP A 368 21.67 6.10 20.94
CA ASP A 368 22.59 6.44 19.83
C ASP A 368 21.93 6.27 18.46
N ALA A 369 21.10 5.25 18.25
CA ALA A 369 20.42 5.00 16.98
C ALA A 369 19.47 6.15 16.62
N GLU A 370 18.64 6.59 17.58
CA GLU A 370 17.74 7.74 17.42
C GLU A 370 18.52 9.05 17.20
N SER A 371 19.66 9.22 17.88
CA SER A 371 20.52 10.39 17.71
C SER A 371 21.16 10.44 16.32
N GLN A 372 21.56 9.29 15.78
CA GLN A 372 22.07 9.17 14.41
C GLN A 372 20.97 9.40 13.38
N ALA A 373 19.77 8.85 13.61
CA ALA A 373 18.60 9.08 12.76
C ALA A 373 18.26 10.58 12.68
N GLN A 374 18.23 11.29 13.81
CA GLN A 374 17.99 12.74 13.84
C GLN A 374 19.01 13.51 12.99
N LYS A 375 20.31 13.18 13.09
CA LYS A 375 21.36 13.82 12.28
C LYS A 375 21.13 13.60 10.78
N LYS A 376 20.75 12.38 10.38
CA LYS A 376 20.44 12.06 8.97
C LYS A 376 19.21 12.81 8.48
N ILE A 377 18.16 12.90 9.31
CA ILE A 377 16.95 13.66 8.99
C ILE A 377 17.28 15.13 8.75
N LEU A 378 17.98 15.78 9.69
CA LEU A 378 18.37 17.18 9.57
C LEU A 378 19.22 17.42 8.32
N ALA A 379 20.16 16.52 8.00
CA ALA A 379 20.97 16.61 6.80
C ALA A 379 20.15 16.45 5.49
N PHE A 380 19.11 15.62 5.50
CA PHE A 380 18.25 15.40 4.34
C PHE A 380 17.28 16.56 4.10
N ILE A 381 16.73 17.12 5.18
CA ILE A 381 15.72 18.18 5.09
C ILE A 381 16.26 19.59 4.94
N THR A 382 17.52 19.82 5.33
CA THR A 382 18.25 21.08 5.05
C THR A 382 18.54 21.16 3.56
#